data_AF-A0AAV8ZL24-F1
#
_entry.id   AF-A0AAV8ZL24-F1
#
_cell.length_a   1.000
_cell.length_b   1.000
_cell.length_c   1.000
_cell.angle_alpha   90.00
_cell.angle_beta   90.00
_cell.angle_gamma   90.00
#
_symmetry.space_group_name_H-M   'P 1'
#
loop_
_entity.id
_entity.type
_entity.pdbx_description
1 polymer ?
#
loop_
_entity_poly.entity_id
_entity_poly.type
_entity_poly.pdbx_seq_one_letter_code
_entity_poly.pdbx_strand_id
1 'polypeptide(L)'
;MSGIDRRYAYTKKDVRGLVGDQPLRKSIILPKSTLGLCLSLAMETNGTVFSGKYLESEKKNAKKFSTVFAKAVALKAVPSDCVDCECTAPNSGVSFMECYQCTMTNLTRNNIEQHVIFSLKQ
;
A
#
# COMPACT_ATOMS: atom_id res chain seq x y z
N MET A 1 -10.83 12.38 0.12
CA MET A 1 -10.44 11.41 -0.91
C MET A 1 -9.24 10.65 -0.40
N SER A 2 -9.34 9.33 -0.27
CA SER A 2 -8.33 8.52 0.41
C SER A 2 -7.18 8.14 -0.53
N GLY A 3 -7.48 7.83 -1.79
CA GLY A 3 -6.46 7.53 -2.80
C GLY A 3 -6.99 7.57 -4.22
N ILE A 4 -6.10 7.46 -5.20
CA ILE A 4 -6.39 7.54 -6.64
C ILE A 4 -5.49 6.58 -7.40
N ASP A 5 -6.05 5.90 -8.40
CA ASP A 5 -5.29 5.19 -9.43
C ASP A 5 -5.64 5.72 -10.83
N ARG A 6 -5.24 5.01 -11.89
CA ARG A 6 -5.51 5.43 -13.29
C ARG A 6 -7.00 5.51 -13.64
N ARG A 7 -7.86 4.71 -13.01
CA ARG A 7 -9.29 4.51 -13.36
C ARG A 7 -10.25 5.06 -12.31
N TYR A 8 -9.90 5.03 -11.03
CA TYR A 8 -10.81 5.29 -9.93
C TYR A 8 -10.23 6.24 -8.88
N ALA A 9 -11.13 6.96 -8.21
CA ALA A 9 -10.86 7.68 -6.97
C ALA A 9 -11.51 6.93 -5.81
N TYR A 10 -10.73 6.66 -4.76
CA TYR A 10 -11.20 5.97 -3.56
C TYR A 10 -11.52 6.97 -2.45
N THR A 11 -12.61 6.74 -1.75
CA THR A 11 -13.16 7.64 -0.74
C THR A 11 -13.54 6.88 0.53
N LYS A 12 -14.13 7.58 1.50
CA LYS A 12 -14.65 6.95 2.73
C LYS A 12 -15.84 6.01 2.45
N LYS A 13 -16.48 6.11 1.28
CA LYS A 13 -17.58 5.21 0.88
C LYS A 13 -17.08 3.79 0.67
N ASP A 14 -15.82 3.66 0.25
CA ASP A 14 -15.19 2.38 -0.08
C ASP A 14 -14.79 1.53 1.14
N VAL A 15 -15.09 2.02 2.36
CA VAL A 15 -14.85 1.28 3.60
C VAL A 15 -15.62 -0.04 3.61
N ARG A 16 -16.83 -0.08 3.06
CA ARG A 16 -17.64 -1.32 3.00
C ARG A 16 -17.21 -2.23 1.84
N GLY A 17 -16.97 -1.67 0.66
CA GLY A 17 -16.46 -2.40 -0.50
C GLY A 17 -15.65 -1.47 -1.40
N LEU A 18 -14.56 -1.96 -1.96
CA LEU A 18 -13.66 -1.16 -2.79
C LEU A 18 -14.18 -1.12 -4.23
N VAL A 19 -15.06 -0.16 -4.53
CA VAL A 19 -15.67 0.00 -5.85
C VAL A 19 -14.95 1.08 -6.66
N GLY A 20 -14.60 2.18 -5.99
CA GLY A 20 -13.98 3.33 -6.63
C GLY A 20 -14.98 4.20 -7.42
N ASP A 21 -14.70 5.49 -7.50
CA ASP A 21 -15.54 6.49 -8.15
C ASP A 21 -14.83 6.99 -9.43
N GLN A 22 -15.27 6.50 -10.59
CA GLN A 22 -14.71 6.86 -11.89
C GLN A 22 -15.11 8.27 -12.35
N PRO A 23 -16.36 8.74 -12.19
CA PRO A 23 -16.70 10.14 -12.44
C PRO A 23 -15.85 11.11 -11.62
N LEU A 24 -15.71 10.85 -10.31
CA LEU A 24 -14.89 11.66 -9.43
C LEU A 24 -13.44 11.67 -9.90
N ARG A 25 -12.90 10.51 -10.32
CA ARG A 25 -11.54 10.41 -10.87
C ARG A 25 -11.27 11.37 -12.03
N LYS A 26 -12.23 11.55 -12.93
CA LYS A 26 -12.10 12.44 -14.10
C LYS A 26 -12.09 13.92 -13.71
N SER A 27 -12.75 14.28 -12.61
CA SER A 27 -12.84 15.64 -12.11
C SER A 27 -11.64 16.06 -11.24
N ILE A 28 -10.73 15.15 -10.91
CA ILE A 28 -9.58 15.45 -10.06
C ILE A 28 -8.38 15.88 -10.89
N ILE A 29 -7.95 17.12 -10.64
CA ILE A 29 -6.68 17.64 -11.13
C ILE A 29 -5.60 17.25 -10.11
N LEU A 30 -4.59 16.53 -10.58
CA LEU A 30 -3.48 16.08 -9.75
C LEU A 30 -2.32 17.06 -9.91
N PRO A 31 -2.00 17.86 -8.87
CA PRO A 31 -0.93 18.84 -8.98
C PRO A 31 0.43 18.12 -9.09
N LYS A 32 1.08 18.28 -10.25
CA LYS A 32 2.42 17.74 -10.52
C LYS A 32 3.46 18.25 -9.50
N SER A 33 3.27 19.45 -8.97
CA SER A 33 4.16 20.06 -7.98
C SER A 33 4.17 19.34 -6.64
N THR A 34 3.05 18.74 -6.22
CA THR A 34 2.93 18.08 -4.90
C THR A 34 3.15 16.57 -4.97
N LEU A 35 2.77 15.94 -6.08
CA LEU A 35 2.82 14.48 -6.22
C LEU A 35 3.91 13.99 -7.18
N GLY A 36 4.55 14.91 -7.93
CA GLY A 36 5.79 14.73 -8.66
C GLY A 36 5.96 13.40 -9.38
N LEU A 37 7.10 12.76 -9.12
CA LEU A 37 7.50 11.47 -9.68
C LEU A 37 6.58 10.34 -9.22
N CYS A 38 6.17 10.33 -7.95
CA CYS A 38 5.33 9.27 -7.38
C CYS A 38 3.99 9.13 -8.10
N LEU A 39 3.38 10.25 -8.50
CA LEU A 39 2.15 10.20 -9.29
C LEU A 39 2.37 9.60 -10.66
N SER A 40 3.39 10.05 -11.37
CA SER A 40 3.67 9.59 -12.74
C SER A 40 3.97 8.10 -12.74
N LEU A 41 4.85 7.66 -11.83
CA LEU A 41 5.21 6.27 -11.65
C LEU A 41 3.99 5.41 -11.27
N ALA A 42 3.16 5.86 -10.34
CA ALA A 42 1.96 5.13 -9.95
C ALA A 42 0.95 5.00 -11.11
N MET A 43 0.80 6.00 -11.98
CA MET A 43 -0.11 5.89 -13.13
C MET A 43 0.44 4.96 -14.22
N GLU A 44 1.76 4.95 -14.42
CA GLU A 44 2.44 4.10 -15.41
C GLU A 44 2.43 2.63 -14.99
N THR A 45 2.71 2.35 -13.72
CA THR A 45 2.78 1.00 -13.13
C THR A 45 1.43 0.45 -12.67
N ASN A 46 0.31 1.11 -13.00
CA ASN A 46 -1.03 0.79 -12.48
C ASN A 46 -1.12 0.78 -10.92
N GLY A 47 -0.21 1.47 -10.26
CA GLY A 47 -0.22 1.75 -8.83
C GLY A 47 -1.34 2.71 -8.39
N THR A 48 -1.37 2.98 -7.09
CA THR A 48 -2.36 3.85 -6.45
C THR A 48 -1.66 4.84 -5.53
N VAL A 49 -1.99 6.12 -5.65
CA VAL A 49 -1.47 7.19 -4.80
C VAL A 49 -2.44 7.42 -3.65
N PHE A 50 -1.95 7.38 -2.41
CA PHE A 50 -2.74 7.68 -1.22
C PHE A 50 -2.22 8.95 -0.54
N SER A 51 -3.13 9.77 -0.01
CA SER A 51 -2.76 10.97 0.75
C SER A 51 -2.85 10.70 2.25
N GLY A 52 -1.70 10.76 2.93
CA GLY A 52 -1.60 10.62 4.38
C GLY A 52 -2.25 11.75 5.18
N LYS A 53 -2.68 12.86 4.55
CA LYS A 53 -3.31 14.01 5.22
C LYS A 53 -4.53 13.62 6.08
N TYR A 54 -5.20 12.52 5.76
CA TYR A 54 -6.34 12.03 6.55
C TYR A 54 -5.93 11.26 7.82
N LEU A 55 -4.68 10.82 7.91
CA LEU A 55 -4.10 10.23 9.12
C LEU A 55 -3.83 11.30 10.19
N GLU A 56 -3.53 12.53 9.79
CA GLU A 56 -3.34 13.69 10.67
C GLU A 56 -4.67 14.22 11.25
N SER A 57 -5.80 13.81 10.68
CA SER A 57 -7.14 14.22 11.12
C SER A 57 -7.71 13.27 12.20
N GLU A 58 -8.93 13.54 12.68
CA GLU A 58 -9.60 12.73 13.71
C GLU A 58 -9.42 11.20 13.56
N LYS A 59 -9.23 10.48 14.68
CA LYS A 59 -9.03 9.02 14.72
C LYS A 59 -10.02 8.22 13.85
N LYS A 60 -11.27 8.67 13.75
CA LYS A 60 -12.32 8.03 12.92
C LYS A 60 -11.99 8.05 11.43
N ASN A 61 -11.32 9.10 10.94
CA ASN A 61 -10.89 9.22 9.55
C ASN A 61 -9.64 8.39 9.27
N ALA A 62 -8.71 8.33 10.22
CA ALA A 62 -7.54 7.45 10.13
C ALA A 62 -7.96 5.98 9.95
N LYS A 63 -8.89 5.47 10.79
CA LYS A 63 -9.41 4.10 10.65
C LYS A 63 -10.01 3.84 9.27
N LYS A 64 -10.83 4.77 8.77
CA LYS A 64 -11.47 4.64 7.44
C LYS A 64 -10.43 4.67 6.32
N PHE A 65 -9.44 5.56 6.41
CA PHE A 65 -8.33 5.62 5.47
C PHE A 65 -7.55 4.30 5.45
N SER A 66 -7.11 3.81 6.62
CA SER A 66 -6.35 2.57 6.73
C SER A 66 -7.13 1.38 6.19
N THR A 67 -8.45 1.34 6.40
CA THR A 67 -9.31 0.27 5.86
C THR A 67 -9.33 0.29 4.33
N VAL A 68 -9.51 1.47 3.72
CA VAL A 68 -9.55 1.60 2.26
C VAL A 68 -8.18 1.33 1.64
N PHE A 69 -7.12 1.84 2.27
CA PHE A 69 -5.73 1.57 1.88
C PHE A 69 -5.42 0.07 1.89
N ALA A 70 -5.69 -0.61 3.00
CA ALA A 70 -5.43 -2.05 3.15
C ALA A 70 -6.21 -2.88 2.12
N LYS A 71 -7.49 -2.54 1.86
CA LYS A 71 -8.29 -3.20 0.82
C LYS A 71 -7.70 -3.03 -0.58
N ALA A 72 -7.27 -1.82 -0.91
CA ALA A 72 -6.66 -1.54 -2.21
C ALA A 72 -5.34 -2.28 -2.40
N VAL A 73 -4.50 -2.34 -1.34
CA VAL A 73 -3.28 -3.14 -1.35
C VAL A 73 -3.61 -4.62 -1.53
N ALA A 74 -4.51 -5.18 -0.72
CA ALA A 74 -4.86 -6.60 -0.77
C ALA A 74 -5.43 -7.03 -2.14
N LEU A 75 -6.20 -6.16 -2.81
CA LEU A 75 -6.79 -6.47 -4.11
C LEU A 75 -5.82 -6.32 -5.28
N LYS A 76 -4.81 -5.46 -5.16
CA LYS A 76 -3.89 -5.12 -6.25
C LYS A 76 -2.49 -5.69 -6.08
N ALA A 77 -2.13 -6.10 -4.88
CA ALA A 77 -0.86 -6.75 -4.62
C ALA A 77 -0.87 -8.09 -5.36
N VAL A 78 0.01 -8.20 -6.35
CA VAL A 78 0.41 -9.49 -6.89
C VAL A 78 1.56 -9.97 -6.00
N PRO A 79 1.38 -11.02 -5.19
CA PRO A 79 2.50 -11.59 -4.46
C PRO A 79 3.54 -12.06 -5.49
N SER A 80 4.82 -11.87 -5.19
CA SER A 80 5.88 -12.46 -6.01
C SER A 80 5.69 -13.97 -6.08
N ASP A 81 6.02 -14.58 -7.22
CA ASP A 81 5.73 -15.99 -7.53
C ASP A 81 6.19 -16.97 -6.44
N CYS A 82 7.22 -16.60 -5.66
CA CYS A 82 7.64 -17.36 -4.49
C CYS A 82 8.18 -16.44 -3.38
N VAL A 83 7.53 -16.51 -2.22
CA VAL A 83 8.00 -15.92 -0.96
C VAL A 83 8.04 -16.98 0.13
N ASP A 84 9.08 -16.92 0.96
CA ASP A 84 9.29 -17.77 2.13
C ASP A 84 9.15 -16.90 3.37
N CYS A 85 8.24 -17.26 4.29
CA CYS A 85 7.92 -16.48 5.47
C CYS A 85 8.21 -17.25 6.74
N GLU A 86 8.97 -16.63 7.64
CA GLU A 86 9.34 -17.18 8.94
C GLU A 86 8.66 -16.38 10.06
N CYS A 87 8.07 -17.09 11.02
CA CYS A 87 7.42 -16.50 12.18
C CYS A 87 8.35 -16.60 13.39
N THR A 88 8.78 -15.45 13.89
CA THR A 88 9.66 -15.39 15.06
C THR A 88 8.84 -14.96 16.26
N ALA A 89 8.78 -15.84 17.27
CA ALA A 89 8.07 -15.60 18.53
C ALA A 89 9.08 -15.60 19.69
N PRO A 90 9.83 -14.50 19.88
CA PRO A 90 10.67 -14.35 21.06
C PRO A 90 9.80 -14.28 22.33
N ASN A 91 10.36 -14.72 23.46
CA ASN A 91 9.72 -14.63 24.79
C ASN A 91 9.55 -13.19 25.31
N SER A 92 9.52 -12.19 24.42
CA SER A 92 9.23 -10.79 24.72
C SER A 92 7.73 -10.47 24.69
N GLY A 93 6.88 -11.44 24.33
CA GLY A 93 5.44 -11.25 24.18
C GLY A 93 5.03 -10.55 22.88
N VAL A 94 5.97 -10.33 21.96
CA VAL A 94 5.73 -9.78 20.63
C VAL A 94 6.18 -10.80 19.59
N SER A 95 5.27 -11.21 18.71
CA SER A 95 5.57 -12.06 17.56
C SER A 95 5.57 -11.22 16.29
N PHE A 96 6.50 -11.52 15.38
CA PHE A 96 6.57 -10.87 14.07
C PHE A 96 6.81 -11.92 12.98
N MET A 97 6.43 -11.56 11.76
CA MET A 97 6.55 -12.41 10.58
C MET A 97 7.47 -11.70 9.59
N GLU A 98 8.50 -12.41 9.15
CA GLU A 98 9.48 -11.94 8.17
C GLU A 98 9.30 -12.74 6.89
N CYS A 99 9.19 -12.05 5.75
CA CYS A 99 9.01 -12.70 4.46
C CYS A 99 10.14 -12.30 3.52
N TYR A 100 10.69 -13.28 2.80
CA TYR A 100 11.79 -13.11 1.85
C TYR A 100 11.39 -13.66 0.49
N GLN A 101 12.01 -13.16 -0.58
CA GLN A 101 11.89 -13.80 -1.89
C GLN A 101 12.59 -15.17 -1.85
N CYS A 102 11.99 -16.22 -2.43
CA CYS A 102 12.61 -17.55 -2.43
C CYS A 102 13.97 -17.58 -3.15
N THR A 103 14.23 -16.62 -4.04
CA THR A 103 15.52 -16.47 -4.74
C THR A 103 16.59 -15.76 -3.91
N MET A 104 16.25 -15.22 -2.73
CA MET A 104 17.24 -14.60 -1.84
C MET A 104 18.05 -15.67 -1.11
N THR A 105 19.37 -15.61 -1.26
CA THR A 105 20.30 -16.49 -0.54
C THR A 105 20.40 -16.14 0.95
N ASN A 106 20.75 -17.12 1.78
CA ASN A 106 20.87 -16.96 3.24
C ASN A 106 21.88 -15.87 3.67
N LEU A 107 22.91 -15.59 2.86
CA LEU A 107 23.90 -14.54 3.14
C LEU A 107 23.30 -13.13 3.12
N THR A 108 22.36 -12.90 2.20
CA THR A 108 21.61 -11.64 2.11
C THR A 108 20.50 -11.54 3.16
N ARG A 109 19.98 -12.66 3.67
CA ARG A 109 18.90 -12.72 4.67
C ARG A 109 19.33 -12.12 6.02
N ASN A 110 20.59 -12.32 6.43
CA ASN A 110 21.11 -11.91 7.74
C ASN A 110 21.58 -10.45 7.84
N ASN A 111 21.59 -9.69 6.72
CA ASN A 111 22.12 -8.31 6.66
C ASN A 111 21.03 -7.25 6.41
N ILE A 112 19.75 -7.63 6.43
CA ILE A 112 18.66 -6.69 6.19
C ILE A 112 18.16 -6.20 7.55
N GLU A 113 18.43 -4.93 7.87
CA GLU A 113 17.64 -4.24 8.90
C GLU A 113 16.17 -4.28 8.51
N GLN A 114 15.33 -4.65 9.48
CA GLN A 114 13.89 -4.85 9.34
C GLN A 114 13.16 -3.60 8.87
N HIS A 115 13.15 -3.37 7.57
CA HIS A 115 12.11 -2.61 6.92
C HIS A 115 11.14 -3.61 6.29
N VAL A 116 9.88 -3.58 6.73
CA VAL A 116 8.78 -4.23 6.02
C VAL A 116 8.63 -3.51 4.67
N ILE A 117 9.48 -3.88 3.72
CA ILE A 117 9.44 -3.39 2.34
C ILE A 117 8.45 -4.31 1.63
N PHE A 118 7.19 -3.86 1.54
CA PHE A 118 6.30 -4.34 0.48
C PHE A 118 6.95 -3.94 -0.85
N SER A 119 7.78 -4.84 -1.39
CA SER A 119 8.38 -4.65 -2.69
C SER A 119 7.31 -4.95 -3.73
N LEU A 120 6.68 -3.89 -4.24
CA LEU A 120 5.88 -3.93 -5.47
C LEU A 120 6.87 -4.20 -6.61
N LYS A 121 7.00 -5.47 -7.01
CA LYS A 121 7.76 -5.82 -8.21
C LYS A 121 6.90 -5.50 -9.42
N GLN A 122 7.44 -4.68 -10.31
CA GLN A 122 6.85 -4.27 -11.60
C GLN A 122 6.89 -5.42 -12.61
#